data_AF-A0A9D8B9G7-F1
#
_entry.id   AF-A0A9D8B9G7-F1
#
_cell.length_a   1.000
_cell.length_b   1.000
_cell.length_c   1.000
_cell.angle_alpha   90.00
_cell.angle_beta   90.00
_cell.angle_gamma   90.00
#
_symmetry.space_group_name_H-M   'P 1'
#
loop_
_entity.id
_entity.type
_entity.pdbx_description
1 polymer ?
#
loop_
_entity_poly.entity_id
_entity_poly.type
_entity_poly.pdbx_seq_one_letter_code
_entity_poly.pdbx_strand_id
1 'polypeptide(L)'
;MTATKKTGRLSSYYDSLLAPYRITFGGGIRANLKIALRDAQEREGIITSLTPHAEPATDEAQADARTRNAKVIGEFRKALYKSGLSPKMVEHHANNLQSFADDHLLAQAPPRLLLEMQTKDVGAYLNSLDPERAPSAYKSFKRYAKFLWDSARSNPDALLRLQDFLRYYSPLRGTAKE
;
A
#
# COMPACT_ATOMS: atom_id res chain seq x y z
N MET A 1 27.90 -36.62 -62.40
CA MET A 1 28.15 -35.59 -61.37
C MET A 1 26.83 -34.90 -61.05
N THR A 2 26.48 -34.85 -59.76
CA THR A 2 25.59 -33.88 -59.06
C THR A 2 24.13 -33.73 -59.54
N ALA A 3 23.10 -33.66 -58.69
CA ALA A 3 22.92 -33.85 -57.26
C ALA A 3 21.41 -33.90 -56.99
N THR A 4 20.93 -34.93 -56.29
CA THR A 4 19.62 -34.97 -55.64
C THR A 4 19.55 -33.92 -54.53
N LYS A 5 18.60 -32.97 -54.59
CA LYS A 5 18.32 -32.06 -53.46
C LYS A 5 16.96 -32.42 -52.85
N LYS A 6 17.04 -33.07 -51.69
CA LYS A 6 15.94 -33.42 -50.78
C LYS A 6 15.09 -32.20 -50.45
N THR A 7 13.79 -32.35 -50.60
CA THR A 7 12.75 -31.53 -49.98
C THR A 7 12.84 -31.69 -48.47
N GLY A 8 13.42 -30.70 -47.80
CA GLY A 8 13.43 -30.62 -46.34
C GLY A 8 12.06 -30.18 -45.84
N ARG A 9 11.19 -31.14 -45.51
CA ARG A 9 10.06 -30.91 -44.61
C ARG A 9 10.66 -30.61 -43.24
N LEU A 10 10.64 -29.36 -42.82
CA LEU A 10 10.87 -28.99 -41.42
C LEU A 10 9.73 -29.58 -40.60
N SER A 11 9.98 -30.74 -40.01
CA SER A 11 9.11 -31.36 -39.03
C SER A 11 9.10 -30.49 -37.78
N SER A 12 8.00 -29.76 -37.59
CA SER A 12 7.61 -29.21 -36.29
C SER A 12 7.47 -30.37 -35.29
N TYR A 13 8.49 -30.60 -34.48
CA TYR A 13 8.53 -31.64 -33.43
C TYR A 13 8.50 -31.03 -32.01
N TYR A 14 7.88 -29.86 -31.83
CA TYR A 14 7.83 -29.21 -30.51
C TYR A 14 6.44 -28.69 -30.12
N ASP A 15 5.39 -29.48 -30.36
CA ASP A 15 4.06 -29.10 -29.88
C ASP A 15 3.15 -30.30 -29.59
N SER A 16 3.41 -31.06 -28.52
CA SER A 16 2.39 -31.97 -27.93
C SER A 16 2.68 -32.57 -26.54
N LEU A 17 3.78 -32.21 -25.86
CA LEU A 17 4.06 -32.76 -24.51
C LEU A 17 3.54 -31.91 -23.33
N LEU A 18 2.85 -30.80 -23.59
CA LEU A 18 2.24 -30.00 -22.53
C LEU A 18 0.74 -30.29 -22.45
N ALA A 19 0.39 -31.41 -21.81
CA ALA A 19 -0.98 -31.62 -21.36
C ALA A 19 -1.28 -30.62 -20.21
N PRO A 20 -2.33 -29.78 -20.32
CA PRO A 20 -2.67 -28.85 -19.25
C PRO A 20 -3.13 -29.62 -18.02
N TYR A 21 -2.31 -29.63 -16.98
CA TYR A 21 -2.71 -30.17 -15.68
C TYR A 21 -3.65 -29.20 -14.99
N ARG A 22 -4.81 -29.70 -14.57
CA ARG A 22 -5.81 -28.92 -13.85
C ARG A 22 -5.39 -28.78 -12.38
N ILE A 23 -4.52 -27.81 -12.10
CA ILE A 23 -4.10 -27.51 -10.73
C ILE A 23 -5.28 -26.88 -10.00
N THR A 24 -5.74 -27.54 -8.93
CA THR A 24 -6.85 -27.06 -8.11
C THR A 24 -6.29 -26.59 -6.78
N PHE A 25 -6.26 -25.28 -6.56
CA PHE A 25 -5.83 -24.74 -5.27
C PHE A 25 -6.90 -24.96 -4.19
N GLY A 26 -6.48 -25.42 -3.01
CA GLY A 26 -7.35 -25.50 -1.83
C GLY A 26 -7.78 -24.11 -1.34
N GLY A 27 -8.82 -24.04 -0.50
CA GLY A 27 -9.44 -22.79 -0.05
C GLY A 27 -8.47 -21.79 0.60
N GLY A 28 -7.52 -22.28 1.40
CA GLY A 28 -6.49 -21.43 2.03
C GLY A 28 -5.52 -20.80 1.04
N ILE A 29 -5.06 -21.56 0.04
CA ILE A 29 -4.16 -21.05 -1.00
C ILE A 29 -4.88 -20.03 -1.88
N ARG A 30 -6.16 -20.25 -2.19
CA ARG A 30 -6.99 -19.28 -2.93
C ARG A 30 -7.15 -17.97 -2.18
N ALA A 31 -7.37 -18.02 -0.86
CA ALA A 31 -7.48 -16.82 -0.03
C ALA A 31 -6.17 -16.03 -0.04
N ASN A 32 -5.03 -16.70 0.16
CA ASN A 32 -3.72 -16.07 0.11
C ASN A 32 -3.39 -15.49 -1.27
N LEU A 33 -3.69 -16.22 -2.36
CA LEU A 33 -3.50 -15.71 -3.73
C LEU A 33 -4.40 -14.52 -4.02
N LYS A 34 -5.63 -14.50 -3.48
CA LYS A 34 -6.55 -13.37 -3.65
C LYS A 34 -6.08 -12.14 -2.89
N ILE A 35 -5.53 -12.31 -1.69
CA ILE A 35 -4.90 -11.25 -0.91
C ILE A 35 -3.66 -10.75 -1.65
N ALA A 36 -2.76 -11.64 -2.08
CA ALA A 36 -1.55 -11.29 -2.82
C ALA A 36 -1.85 -10.59 -4.16
N LEU A 37 -2.85 -11.08 -4.90
CA LEU A 37 -3.29 -10.46 -6.17
C LEU A 37 -3.88 -9.08 -5.92
N ARG A 38 -4.67 -8.92 -4.85
CA ARG A 38 -5.25 -7.63 -4.48
C ARG A 38 -4.18 -6.65 -3.99
N ASP A 39 -3.22 -7.11 -3.19
CA ASP A 39 -2.05 -6.33 -2.78
C ASP A 39 -1.24 -5.89 -4.01
N ALA A 40 -1.00 -6.78 -4.98
CA ALA A 40 -0.32 -6.43 -6.22
C ALA A 40 -1.12 -5.42 -7.07
N GLN A 41 -2.45 -5.56 -7.12
CA GLN A 41 -3.33 -4.61 -7.82
C GLN A 41 -3.37 -3.24 -7.13
N GLU A 42 -3.37 -3.21 -5.80
CA GLU A 42 -3.40 -1.98 -5.00
C GLU A 42 -2.02 -1.29 -4.96
N ARG A 43 -0.92 -2.06 -4.98
CA ARG A 43 0.47 -1.56 -4.97
C ARG A 43 0.99 -1.17 -6.34
N GLU A 44 0.86 -2.02 -7.34
CA GLU A 44 1.54 -1.85 -8.64
C GLU A 44 0.61 -1.42 -9.77
N GLY A 45 -0.71 -1.47 -9.57
CA GLY A 45 -1.67 -1.10 -10.61
C GLY A 45 -1.46 -1.88 -11.91
N ILE A 46 -1.38 -3.21 -11.85
CA ILE A 46 -1.23 -4.13 -12.99
C ILE A 46 -0.19 -3.68 -14.03
N ILE A 47 1.09 -4.02 -13.79
CA ILE A 47 2.11 -4.03 -14.85
C ILE A 47 2.11 -5.44 -15.47
N THR A 48 1.43 -5.62 -16.61
CA THR A 48 1.53 -6.85 -17.43
C THR A 48 2.77 -6.89 -18.34
N SER A 49 3.71 -5.96 -18.22
CA SER A 49 4.93 -5.95 -19.06
C SER A 49 6.19 -6.27 -18.25
N LEU A 50 6.92 -7.31 -18.67
CA LEU A 50 8.23 -7.71 -18.13
C LEU A 50 9.38 -6.78 -18.59
N THR A 51 9.09 -5.51 -18.85
CA THR A 51 10.11 -4.53 -19.23
C THR A 51 10.64 -3.86 -17.97
N PRO A 52 11.98 -3.77 -17.78
CA PRO A 52 12.54 -3.06 -16.65
C PRO A 52 12.03 -1.62 -16.68
N HIS A 53 11.28 -1.24 -15.65
CA HIS A 53 10.80 0.12 -15.49
C HIS A 53 12.03 0.97 -15.19
N ALA A 54 12.36 1.90 -16.07
CA ALA A 54 13.32 2.95 -15.73
C ALA A 54 12.79 3.63 -14.47
N GLU A 55 13.65 3.87 -13.46
CA GLU A 55 13.21 4.58 -12.26
C GLU A 55 12.62 5.92 -12.70
N PRO A 56 11.33 6.17 -12.44
CA PRO A 56 10.69 7.41 -12.87
C PRO A 56 11.39 8.59 -12.19
N ALA A 57 11.41 9.73 -12.87
CA ALA A 57 11.85 10.96 -12.24
C ALA A 57 11.07 11.19 -10.94
N THR A 58 11.74 11.73 -9.92
CA THR A 58 11.19 11.87 -8.56
C THR A 58 9.80 12.50 -8.55
N ASP A 59 9.54 13.47 -9.43
CA ASP A 59 8.26 14.17 -9.54
C ASP A 59 7.13 13.27 -10.08
N GLU A 60 7.42 12.40 -11.05
CA GLU A 60 6.46 11.43 -11.59
C GLU A 60 6.14 10.36 -10.55
N ALA A 61 7.17 9.84 -9.86
CA ALA A 61 7.00 8.90 -8.75
C ALA A 61 6.13 9.50 -7.62
N GLN A 62 6.32 10.78 -7.28
CA GLN A 62 5.49 11.46 -6.29
C GLN A 62 4.05 11.64 -6.77
N ALA A 63 3.82 12.00 -8.04
CA ALA A 63 2.47 12.14 -8.60
C ALA A 63 1.70 10.81 -8.62
N ASP A 64 2.37 9.72 -8.98
CA ASP A 64 1.81 8.37 -8.93
C ASP A 64 1.49 7.95 -7.48
N ALA A 65 2.41 8.21 -6.55
CA ALA A 65 2.21 7.93 -5.14
C ALA A 65 1.03 8.72 -4.55
N ARG A 66 0.85 10.00 -4.93
CA ARG A 66 -0.34 10.80 -4.57
C ARG A 66 -1.63 10.15 -5.05
N THR A 67 -1.66 9.72 -6.30
CA THR A 67 -2.83 9.06 -6.90
C THR A 67 -3.20 7.76 -6.17
N ARG A 68 -2.19 6.96 -5.80
CA ARG A 68 -2.38 5.72 -5.02
C ARG A 68 -2.87 6.04 -3.61
N ASN A 69 -2.26 7.00 -2.92
CA ASN A 69 -2.66 7.43 -1.58
C ASN A 69 -4.10 7.98 -1.56
N ALA A 70 -4.52 8.73 -2.58
CA ALA A 70 -5.88 9.25 -2.70
C ALA A 70 -6.94 8.13 -2.73
N LYS A 71 -6.66 7.01 -3.39
CA LYS A 71 -7.56 5.82 -3.41
C LYS A 71 -7.70 5.23 -2.00
N VAL A 72 -6.58 5.05 -1.29
CA VAL A 72 -6.56 4.51 0.07
C VAL A 72 -7.32 5.42 1.04
N ILE A 73 -7.12 6.74 0.94
CA ILE A 73 -7.84 7.72 1.75
C ILE A 73 -9.35 7.71 1.41
N GLY A 74 -9.72 7.53 0.15
CA GLY A 74 -11.12 7.35 -0.27
C GLY A 74 -11.79 6.15 0.40
N GLU A 75 -11.09 5.01 0.49
CA GLU A 75 -11.58 3.82 1.19
C GLU A 75 -11.64 4.02 2.71
N PHE A 76 -10.66 4.74 3.27
CA PHE A 76 -10.66 5.12 4.68
C PHE A 76 -11.86 6.02 5.02
N ARG A 77 -12.18 7.02 4.19
CA ARG A 77 -13.38 7.86 4.35
C ARG A 77 -14.65 7.01 4.43
N LYS A 78 -14.82 6.08 3.48
CA LYS A 78 -15.97 5.14 3.47
C LYS A 78 -16.05 4.33 4.76
N ALA A 79 -14.92 3.84 5.27
CA ALA A 79 -14.87 3.10 6.52
C ALA A 79 -15.26 3.96 7.72
N LEU A 80 -14.81 5.22 7.77
CA LEU A 80 -15.18 6.15 8.85
C LEU A 80 -16.67 6.50 8.82
N TYR A 81 -17.25 6.73 7.63
CA TYR A 81 -18.70 6.92 7.50
C TYR A 81 -19.49 5.71 8.01
N LYS A 82 -19.07 4.48 7.67
CA LYS A 82 -19.69 3.24 8.16
C LYS A 82 -19.60 3.09 9.68
N SER A 83 -18.59 3.68 10.32
CA SER A 83 -18.45 3.71 11.78
C SER A 83 -19.29 4.78 12.48
N GLY A 84 -20.11 5.53 11.74
CA GLY A 84 -21.04 6.53 12.30
C GLY A 84 -20.41 7.88 12.63
N LEU A 85 -19.23 8.20 12.11
CA LEU A 85 -18.62 9.51 12.30
C LEU A 85 -19.35 10.59 11.49
N SER A 86 -19.41 11.81 12.04
CA SER A 86 -19.96 12.96 11.31
C SER A 86 -19.10 13.32 10.09
N PRO A 87 -19.67 13.87 9.01
CA PRO A 87 -18.92 14.24 7.80
C PRO A 87 -17.71 15.13 8.10
N LYS A 88 -17.89 16.11 9.01
CA LYS A 88 -16.81 16.99 9.46
C LYS A 88 -15.64 16.21 10.07
N MET A 89 -15.92 15.21 10.89
CA MET A 89 -14.88 14.40 11.54
C MET A 89 -14.22 13.41 10.56
N VAL A 90 -14.97 12.90 9.59
CA VAL A 90 -14.44 12.05 8.52
C VAL A 90 -13.39 12.83 7.72
N GLU A 91 -13.74 14.02 7.23
CA GLU A 91 -12.79 14.84 6.47
C GLU A 91 -11.62 15.31 7.32
N HIS A 92 -11.85 15.63 8.60
CA HIS A 92 -10.76 15.94 9.52
C HIS A 92 -9.72 14.81 9.61
N HIS A 93 -10.16 13.56 9.78
CA HIS A 93 -9.25 12.42 9.85
C HIS A 93 -8.59 12.11 8.50
N ALA A 94 -9.33 12.24 7.40
CA ALA A 94 -8.79 12.04 6.04
C ALA A 94 -7.72 13.09 5.71
N ASN A 95 -7.95 14.36 6.05
CA ASN A 95 -7.02 15.45 5.82
C ASN A 95 -5.74 15.28 6.64
N ASN A 96 -5.83 14.83 7.90
CA ASN A 96 -4.63 14.53 8.70
C ASN A 96 -3.76 13.45 8.04
N LEU A 97 -4.35 12.43 7.40
CA LEU A 97 -3.58 11.41 6.66
C LEU A 97 -3.05 11.93 5.33
N GLN A 98 -3.80 12.79 4.65
CA GLN A 98 -3.34 13.45 3.43
C GLN A 98 -2.10 14.30 3.72
N SER A 99 -2.14 15.14 4.76
CA SER A 99 -0.97 15.93 5.20
C SER A 99 0.20 15.03 5.59
N PHE A 100 -0.01 13.93 6.31
CA PHE A 100 1.06 12.97 6.59
C PHE A 100 1.69 12.41 5.30
N ALA A 101 0.86 12.01 4.34
CA ALA A 101 1.36 11.49 3.06
C ALA A 101 2.18 12.55 2.32
N ASP A 102 1.63 13.74 2.15
CA ASP A 102 2.24 14.81 1.36
C ASP A 102 3.49 15.40 2.03
N ASP A 103 3.41 15.69 3.32
CA ASP A 103 4.47 16.39 4.05
C ASP A 103 5.61 15.46 4.46
N HIS A 104 5.33 14.17 4.67
CA HIS A 104 6.30 13.25 5.27
C HIS A 104 6.65 12.04 4.40
N LEU A 105 5.68 11.35 3.79
CA LEU A 105 5.97 10.11 3.06
C LEU A 105 6.48 10.36 1.64
N LEU A 106 5.91 11.34 0.94
CA LEU A 106 6.31 11.69 -0.42
C LEU A 106 7.66 12.42 -0.48
N ALA A 107 8.05 13.05 0.63
CA ALA A 107 9.36 13.68 0.78
C ALA A 107 10.51 12.67 0.93
N GLN A 108 10.22 11.37 1.12
CA GLN A 108 11.24 10.33 1.21
C GLN A 108 11.75 9.93 -0.18
N ALA A 109 12.99 9.46 -0.26
CA ALA A 109 13.59 8.89 -1.47
C ALA A 109 13.87 7.39 -1.24
N PRO A 110 13.13 6.46 -1.88
CA PRO A 110 11.98 6.69 -2.78
C PRO A 110 10.70 7.12 -2.02
N PRO A 111 9.73 7.77 -2.70
CA PRO A 111 8.45 8.16 -2.10
C PRO A 111 7.71 6.95 -1.54
N ARG A 112 7.19 7.07 -0.31
CA ARG A 112 6.51 5.96 0.37
C ARG A 112 4.98 6.09 0.29
N LEU A 113 4.31 4.96 0.14
CA LEU A 113 2.84 4.89 0.15
C LEU A 113 2.29 4.75 1.57
N LEU A 114 1.05 5.21 1.78
CA LEU A 114 0.34 5.07 3.06
C LEU A 114 0.15 3.61 3.52
N LEU A 115 0.13 2.65 2.58
CA LEU A 115 0.05 1.21 2.90
C LEU A 115 1.40 0.63 3.36
N GLU A 116 2.49 1.34 3.08
CA GLU A 116 3.86 0.94 3.34
C GLU A 116 4.50 1.71 4.49
N MET A 117 3.75 2.63 5.10
CA MET A 117 4.20 3.42 6.23
C MET A 117 4.75 2.52 7.34
N GLN A 118 5.85 2.95 7.95
CA GLN A 118 6.49 2.28 9.06
C GLN A 118 6.21 3.01 10.36
N THR A 119 6.33 2.31 11.48
CA THR A 119 6.19 2.90 12.82
C THR A 119 7.10 4.12 13.02
N LYS A 120 8.31 4.07 12.47
CA LYS A 120 9.28 5.18 12.53
C LYS A 120 8.79 6.43 11.80
N ASP A 121 8.07 6.29 10.69
CA ASP A 121 7.54 7.42 9.92
C ASP A 121 6.42 8.11 10.70
N VAL A 122 5.51 7.31 11.26
CA VAL A 122 4.41 7.83 12.08
C VAL A 122 4.95 8.52 13.33
N GLY A 123 5.96 7.94 13.98
CA GLY A 123 6.60 8.55 15.14
C GLY A 123 7.33 9.84 14.80
N ALA A 124 8.12 9.85 13.72
CA ALA A 124 8.84 11.05 13.28
C ALA A 124 7.86 12.19 12.95
N TYR A 125 6.79 11.90 12.21
CA TYR A 125 5.76 12.89 11.88
C TYR A 125 5.02 13.40 13.11
N LEU A 126 4.57 12.51 14.00
CA LEU A 126 3.85 12.93 15.20
C LEU A 126 4.72 13.80 16.13
N ASN A 127 6.02 13.53 16.20
CA ASN A 127 6.98 14.32 16.97
C ASN A 127 7.35 15.65 16.29
N SER A 128 7.20 15.78 14.97
CA SER A 128 7.44 17.03 14.25
C SER A 128 6.25 18.00 14.29
N LEU A 129 5.08 17.54 14.72
CA LEU A 129 3.88 18.37 14.82
C LEU A 129 3.87 19.22 16.10
N ASP A 130 3.21 20.37 16.01
CA ASP A 130 2.91 21.19 17.18
C ASP A 130 2.16 20.37 18.25
N PRO A 131 2.41 20.61 19.56
CA PRO A 131 1.74 19.90 20.65
C PRO A 131 0.21 19.97 20.61
N GLU A 132 -0.36 21.00 19.97
CA GLU A 132 -1.81 21.14 19.77
C GLU A 132 -2.35 20.25 18.64
N ARG A 133 -1.53 19.99 17.60
CA ARG A 133 -1.91 19.21 16.42
C ARG A 133 -1.65 17.71 16.62
N ALA A 134 -0.58 17.36 17.34
CA ALA A 134 -0.17 15.97 17.54
C ALA A 134 -1.27 15.07 18.14
N PRO A 135 -2.08 15.48 19.14
CA PRO A 135 -3.16 14.64 19.68
C PRO A 135 -4.25 14.31 18.66
N SER A 136 -4.53 15.25 17.76
CA SER A 136 -5.53 15.10 16.69
C SER A 136 -5.04 14.13 15.61
N ALA A 137 -3.81 14.34 15.12
CA ALA A 137 -3.17 13.45 14.15
C ALA A 137 -3.02 12.02 14.71
N TYR A 138 -2.61 11.90 15.98
CA TYR A 138 -2.53 10.63 16.70
C TYR A 138 -3.85 9.85 16.70
N LYS A 139 -4.98 10.51 16.97
CA LYS A 139 -6.31 9.88 16.90
C LYS A 139 -6.63 9.42 15.48
N SER A 140 -6.25 10.18 14.45
CA SER A 140 -6.37 9.75 13.05
C SER A 140 -5.57 8.47 12.78
N PHE A 141 -4.31 8.39 13.24
CA PHE A 141 -3.48 7.20 13.06
C PHE A 141 -4.04 5.96 13.76
N LYS A 142 -4.60 6.11 14.97
CA LYS A 142 -5.29 5.00 15.64
C LYS A 142 -6.45 4.46 14.82
N ARG A 143 -7.29 5.35 14.28
CA ARG A 143 -8.41 4.95 13.41
C ARG A 143 -7.91 4.33 12.12
N TYR A 144 -6.83 4.85 11.55
CA TYR A 144 -6.24 4.33 10.32
C TYR A 144 -5.62 2.94 10.53
N ALA A 145 -4.87 2.72 11.61
CA ALA A 145 -4.33 1.41 11.97
C ALA A 145 -5.44 0.36 12.17
N LYS A 146 -6.56 0.76 12.80
CA LYS A 146 -7.75 -0.10 12.90
C LYS A 146 -8.35 -0.39 11.52
N PHE A 147 -8.49 0.62 10.66
CA PHE A 147 -8.98 0.43 9.30
C PHE A 147 -8.11 -0.56 8.51
N LEU A 148 -6.78 -0.43 8.56
CA LEU A 148 -5.86 -1.34 7.88
C LEU A 148 -5.99 -2.78 8.39
N TRP A 149 -6.16 -2.94 9.71
CA TRP A 149 -6.40 -4.23 10.35
C TRP A 149 -7.73 -4.85 9.88
N ASP A 150 -8.84 -4.12 10.02
CA ASP A 150 -10.18 -4.60 9.70
C ASP A 150 -10.34 -4.90 8.19
N SER A 151 -9.55 -4.24 7.34
CA SER A 151 -9.59 -4.42 5.88
C SER A 151 -8.53 -5.38 5.33
N ALA A 152 -7.65 -5.91 6.18
CA ALA A 152 -6.53 -6.77 5.81
C ALA A 152 -5.64 -6.16 4.69
N ARG A 153 -5.43 -4.84 4.72
CA ARG A 153 -4.69 -4.07 3.69
C ARG A 153 -3.21 -3.84 4.03
N SER A 154 -2.70 -4.44 5.11
CA SER A 154 -1.29 -4.29 5.50
C SER A 154 -0.80 -5.52 6.25
N ASN A 155 0.51 -5.67 6.33
CA ASN A 155 1.17 -6.79 7.01
C ASN A 155 0.76 -6.82 8.50
N PRO A 156 0.21 -7.93 9.01
CA PRO A 156 -0.22 -8.06 10.40
C PRO A 156 0.86 -7.72 11.44
N ASP A 157 2.11 -8.15 11.23
CA ASP A 157 3.21 -7.90 12.16
C ASP A 157 3.59 -6.42 12.21
N ALA A 158 3.56 -5.76 11.05
CA ALA A 158 3.81 -4.32 10.96
C ALA A 158 2.69 -3.52 11.65
N LEU A 159 1.43 -3.94 11.47
CA LEU A 159 0.29 -3.32 12.13
C LEU A 159 0.31 -3.51 13.65
N LEU A 160 0.70 -4.67 14.15
CA LEU A 160 0.85 -4.91 15.60
C LEU A 160 1.88 -3.95 16.20
N ARG A 161 3.07 -3.85 15.59
CA ARG A 161 4.10 -2.89 16.02
C ARG A 161 3.60 -1.44 16.00
N LEU A 162 2.85 -1.06 14.98
CA LEU A 162 2.25 0.27 14.90
C LEU A 162 1.20 0.50 15.99
N GLN A 163 0.32 -0.48 16.24
CA GLN A 163 -0.70 -0.38 17.27
C GLN A 163 -0.09 -0.31 18.67
N ASP A 164 0.96 -1.08 18.95
CA ASP A 164 1.69 -1.03 20.21
C ASP A 164 2.38 0.32 20.39
N PHE A 165 3.07 0.82 19.36
CA PHE A 165 3.61 2.17 19.37
C PHE A 165 2.54 3.22 19.67
N LEU A 166 1.40 3.19 18.97
CA LEU A 166 0.29 4.11 19.19
C LEU A 166 -0.38 3.92 20.56
N ARG A 167 -0.23 2.76 21.21
CA ARG A 167 -0.73 2.53 22.56
C ARG A 167 0.10 3.28 23.60
N TYR A 168 1.42 3.25 23.45
CA TYR A 168 2.37 3.89 24.38
C TYR A 168 2.74 5.32 24.00
N TYR A 169 2.44 5.75 22.77
CA TYR A 169 2.64 7.12 22.35
C TYR A 169 1.76 8.07 23.18
N SER A 170 2.42 8.91 23.96
CA SER A 170 1.79 10.03 24.65
C SER A 170 2.17 11.30 23.89
N PRO A 171 1.22 12.00 23.24
CA PRO A 171 1.51 13.35 22.78
C PRO A 171 1.88 14.15 24.03
N LEU A 172 3.10 14.69 24.07
CA LEU A 172 3.61 15.45 25.21
C LEU A 172 2.52 16.41 25.68
N ARG A 173 2.03 16.23 26.92
CA ARG A 173 1.21 17.26 27.57
C ARG A 173 2.06 18.51 27.53
N GLY A 174 1.56 19.57 26.88
CA GLY A 174 2.23 20.85 26.84
C GLY A 174 2.79 21.16 28.21
N THR A 175 4.09 21.45 28.24
CA THR A 175 4.79 21.97 29.40
C THR A 175 3.90 23.03 30.04
N ALA A 176 3.63 22.86 31.33
CA ALA A 176 2.91 23.83 32.14
C ALA A 176 3.49 25.22 31.86
N LYS A 177 2.61 26.20 31.65
CA LYS A 177 2.98 27.61 31.64
C LYS A 177 3.76 27.91 32.93
N GLU A 178 5.02 28.29 32.80
CA GLU A 178 5.71 29.12 33.79
C GLU A 178 5.19 30.56 33.70
#